data_AF-A0A0M2JYK1-F1
#
_entry.id   AF-A0A0M2JYK1-F1
#
_cell.length_a   1.000
_cell.length_b   1.000
_cell.length_c   1.000
_cell.angle_alpha   90.00
_cell.angle_beta   90.00
_cell.angle_gamma   90.00
#
_symmetry.space_group_name_H-M   'P 1'
#
loop_
_entity.id
_entity.type
_entity.pdbx_description
1 polymer ?
#
loop_
_entity_poly.entity_id
_entity_poly.type
_entity_poly.pdbx_seq_one_letter_code
_entity_poly.pdbx_strand_id
1 'polypeptide(L)'
;MSNKPAPRELTFVDRHIGPDAAAVATLLETIGVSSLDELAAKALPAGILDEAGDGIAPGLDHLPPAATEAEALAELRALAEENTVAVSMIGQGYYDTLTPPVLLRNILENPAWYTAYTPYQPEISQGRLEALLNFQTMVTDLTALEVANASMLDEATAAAEAMTLMQRAVRGSGRRLAVDVDVYAQTAAVLSTRAQPLGIEIVTADLRDGLPEGDFFGVIVQLPGASGVVHDWSPLVTEAHERGALVAVGADLLALTLVAPPGEIGADVAFGTTQRFGVPMGFGGPHAGYLAVHAQHARQLPGRLVGVSVDADGAPAYRLALQTREQHIRRDKATSNICTAQVLLAVMAAMYASYHGADGLRAIAARVHERARSVA
;
A
#
# COMPACT_ATOMS: atom_id res chain seq x y z
N MET A 1 -44.93 -45.41 -2.30
CA MET A 1 -43.69 -44.83 -1.74
C MET A 1 -43.61 -43.40 -2.24
N SER A 2 -43.73 -42.42 -1.35
CA SER A 2 -43.77 -41.00 -1.72
C SER A 2 -42.37 -40.57 -2.16
N ASN A 3 -42.23 -40.26 -3.45
CA ASN A 3 -41.00 -39.75 -4.04
C ASN A 3 -40.89 -38.26 -3.68
N LYS A 4 -40.53 -37.97 -2.42
CA LYS A 4 -40.20 -36.59 -2.02
C LYS A 4 -38.92 -36.21 -2.76
N PRO A 5 -38.91 -35.13 -3.56
CA PRO A 5 -37.68 -34.65 -4.17
C PRO A 5 -36.66 -34.36 -3.07
N ALA A 6 -35.42 -34.79 -3.27
CA ALA A 6 -34.33 -34.47 -2.37
C ALA A 6 -34.21 -32.94 -2.22
N PRO A 7 -33.90 -32.43 -1.02
CA PRO A 7 -33.72 -30.99 -0.84
C PRO A 7 -32.62 -30.48 -1.79
N ARG A 8 -32.89 -29.37 -2.48
CA ARG A 8 -31.91 -28.70 -3.34
C ARG A 8 -30.76 -28.19 -2.47
N GLU A 9 -29.55 -28.62 -2.77
CA GLU A 9 -28.33 -28.13 -2.15
C GLU A 9 -28.03 -26.71 -2.68
N LEU A 10 -27.69 -25.79 -1.77
CA LEU A 10 -27.34 -24.41 -2.15
C LEU A 10 -25.90 -24.39 -2.66
N THR A 11 -25.71 -23.75 -3.81
CA THR A 11 -24.40 -23.56 -4.44
C THR A 11 -23.77 -22.24 -3.97
N PHE A 12 -22.49 -22.04 -4.28
CA PHE A 12 -21.81 -20.76 -4.02
C PHE A 12 -22.54 -19.58 -4.69
N VAL A 13 -23.08 -19.77 -5.90
CA VAL A 13 -23.84 -18.73 -6.61
C VAL A 13 -25.08 -18.30 -5.83
N ASP A 14 -25.78 -19.25 -5.19
CA ASP A 14 -26.95 -18.97 -4.35
C ASP A 14 -26.58 -18.22 -3.05
N ARG A 15 -25.29 -18.20 -2.65
CA ARG A 15 -24.78 -17.43 -1.51
C ARG A 15 -24.21 -16.07 -1.92
N HIS A 16 -23.61 -16.02 -3.10
CA HIS A 16 -22.94 -14.84 -3.63
C HIS A 16 -23.93 -13.83 -4.23
N ILE A 17 -24.93 -14.30 -4.98
CA ILE A 17 -25.96 -13.46 -5.58
C ILE A 17 -27.08 -13.25 -4.56
N GLY A 18 -27.30 -12.00 -4.15
CA GLY A 18 -28.32 -11.66 -3.16
C GLY A 18 -29.76 -11.94 -3.61
N PRO A 19 -30.21 -11.45 -4.79
CA PRO A 19 -31.56 -11.70 -5.30
C PRO A 19 -31.77 -13.17 -5.71
N ASP A 20 -32.75 -13.82 -5.10
CA ASP A 20 -33.22 -15.14 -5.54
C ASP A 20 -34.17 -15.04 -6.75
N ALA A 21 -34.69 -16.17 -7.23
CA ALA A 21 -35.58 -16.21 -8.39
C ALA A 21 -36.88 -15.38 -8.22
N ALA A 22 -37.44 -15.30 -7.01
CA ALA A 22 -38.65 -14.54 -6.74
C ALA A 22 -38.36 -13.03 -6.70
N ALA A 23 -37.23 -12.64 -6.10
CA ALA A 23 -36.74 -11.28 -6.13
C ALA A 23 -36.42 -10.83 -7.56
N VAL A 24 -35.76 -11.68 -8.36
CA VAL A 24 -35.48 -11.41 -9.78
C VAL A 24 -36.77 -11.23 -10.57
N ALA A 25 -37.78 -12.09 -10.39
CA ALA A 25 -39.07 -11.94 -11.06
C ALA A 25 -39.75 -10.59 -10.70
N THR A 26 -39.71 -10.20 -9.43
CA THR A 26 -40.24 -8.91 -8.97
C THR A 26 -39.51 -7.73 -9.60
N LEU A 27 -38.18 -7.81 -9.71
CA LEU A 27 -37.35 -6.77 -10.35
C LEU A 27 -37.62 -6.66 -11.84
N LEU A 28 -37.73 -7.79 -12.55
CA LEU A 28 -38.02 -7.82 -13.99
C LEU A 28 -39.40 -7.23 -14.29
N GLU A 29 -40.43 -7.59 -13.52
CA GLU A 29 -41.76 -6.99 -13.62
C GLU A 29 -41.72 -5.46 -13.39
N THR A 30 -41.01 -5.02 -12.36
CA THR A 30 -40.86 -3.59 -12.04
C THR A 30 -40.17 -2.81 -13.17
N ILE A 31 -39.16 -3.42 -13.81
CA ILE A 31 -38.42 -2.81 -14.92
C ILE A 31 -39.22 -2.87 -16.25
N GLY A 32 -40.19 -3.78 -16.36
CA GLY A 32 -41.00 -3.95 -17.57
C GLY A 32 -40.30 -4.81 -18.64
N VAL A 33 -39.53 -5.82 -18.22
CA VAL A 33 -38.90 -6.83 -19.07
C VAL A 33 -39.29 -8.23 -18.60
N SER A 34 -39.33 -9.20 -19.51
CA SER A 34 -39.81 -10.56 -19.23
C SER A 34 -38.72 -11.54 -18.79
N SER A 35 -37.44 -11.21 -19.02
CA SER A 35 -36.30 -12.06 -18.66
C SER A 35 -35.01 -11.25 -18.47
N LEU A 36 -34.00 -11.89 -17.86
CA LEU A 36 -32.64 -11.34 -17.81
C LEU A 36 -32.02 -11.20 -19.21
N ASP A 37 -32.37 -12.08 -20.17
CA ASP A 37 -31.90 -11.98 -21.56
C ASP A 37 -32.48 -10.75 -22.26
N GLU A 38 -33.77 -10.46 -22.06
CA GLU A 38 -34.39 -9.25 -22.60
C GLU A 38 -33.77 -7.99 -21.97
N LEU A 39 -33.47 -8.03 -20.67
CA LEU A 39 -32.76 -6.96 -19.98
C LEU A 39 -31.37 -6.73 -20.59
N ALA A 40 -30.60 -7.81 -20.78
CA ALA A 40 -29.27 -7.75 -21.37
C ALA A 40 -29.29 -7.20 -22.80
N ALA A 41 -30.20 -7.69 -23.66
CA ALA A 41 -30.34 -7.23 -25.03
C ALA A 41 -30.77 -5.76 -25.16
N LYS A 42 -31.55 -5.24 -24.19
CA LYS A 42 -31.89 -3.82 -24.12
C LYS A 42 -30.76 -2.95 -23.56
N ALA A 43 -29.97 -3.48 -22.63
CA ALA A 43 -28.91 -2.76 -21.94
C ALA A 43 -27.59 -2.70 -22.73
N LEU A 44 -27.27 -3.76 -23.48
CA LEU A 44 -25.99 -3.94 -24.15
C LEU A 44 -26.14 -3.81 -25.68
N PRO A 45 -25.28 -3.03 -26.37
CA PRO A 45 -25.29 -2.96 -27.82
C PRO A 45 -24.98 -4.32 -28.46
N ALA A 46 -25.81 -4.76 -29.41
CA ALA A 46 -25.68 -6.07 -30.07
C ALA A 46 -24.30 -6.34 -30.70
N GLY A 47 -23.60 -5.30 -31.18
CA GLY A 47 -22.28 -5.46 -31.79
C GLY A 47 -21.14 -5.82 -30.84
N ILE A 48 -21.38 -5.79 -29.52
CA ILE A 48 -20.41 -6.18 -28.48
C ILE A 48 -20.98 -7.22 -27.50
N LEU A 49 -22.22 -7.66 -27.71
CA LEU A 49 -22.84 -8.69 -26.90
C LEU A 49 -22.46 -10.04 -27.49
N ASP A 50 -21.69 -10.83 -26.74
CA ASP A 50 -21.37 -12.18 -27.16
C ASP A 50 -22.64 -13.05 -27.13
N GLU A 51 -22.93 -13.71 -28.25
CA GLU A 51 -24.05 -14.65 -28.33
C GLU A 51 -23.70 -15.92 -27.55
N ALA A 52 -24.45 -16.22 -26.50
CA ALA A 52 -24.29 -17.46 -25.75
C ALA A 52 -24.83 -18.66 -26.55
N GLY A 53 -23.97 -19.63 -26.84
CA GLY A 53 -24.36 -20.93 -27.39
C GLY A 53 -24.68 -21.90 -26.25
N ASP A 54 -25.83 -22.58 -26.28
CA ASP A 54 -26.29 -23.50 -25.23
C ASP A 54 -26.26 -22.90 -23.79
N GLY A 55 -26.42 -21.58 -23.68
CA GLY A 55 -26.40 -20.85 -22.40
C GLY A 55 -25.00 -20.56 -21.85
N ILE A 56 -23.94 -20.83 -22.62
CA ILE A 56 -22.54 -20.55 -22.26
C ILE A 56 -21.99 -19.49 -23.22
N ALA A 57 -21.45 -18.40 -22.66
CA ALA A 57 -20.80 -17.38 -23.47
C ALA A 57 -19.46 -17.91 -24.04
N PRO A 58 -19.07 -17.50 -25.27
CA PRO A 58 -17.80 -17.90 -25.88
C PRO A 58 -16.60 -17.74 -24.93
N GLY A 59 -15.79 -18.80 -24.80
CA GLY A 59 -14.60 -18.81 -23.95
C GLY A 59 -14.86 -19.24 -22.51
N LEU A 60 -16.12 -19.24 -22.04
CA LEU A 60 -16.48 -19.83 -20.74
C LEU A 60 -16.57 -21.35 -20.80
N ASP A 61 -16.73 -21.94 -22.00
CA ASP A 61 -16.71 -23.38 -22.25
C ASP A 61 -15.35 -24.03 -21.97
N HIS A 62 -14.29 -23.24 -21.87
CA HIS A 62 -12.94 -23.69 -21.49
C HIS A 62 -12.70 -23.68 -19.98
N LEU A 63 -13.63 -23.17 -19.17
CA LEU A 63 -13.49 -23.16 -17.72
C LEU A 63 -13.81 -24.54 -17.15
N PRO A 64 -13.16 -24.94 -16.04
CA PRO A 64 -13.56 -26.14 -15.32
C PRO A 64 -15.00 -26.00 -14.81
N PRO A 65 -15.72 -27.12 -14.59
CA PRO A 65 -17.00 -27.11 -13.91
C PRO A 65 -16.91 -26.37 -12.58
N ALA A 66 -17.98 -25.69 -12.19
CA ALA A 66 -18.01 -24.94 -10.94
C ALA A 66 -17.77 -25.87 -9.74
N ALA A 67 -16.72 -25.58 -8.96
CA ALA A 67 -16.43 -26.25 -7.70
C ALA A 67 -17.39 -25.77 -6.59
N THR A 68 -17.71 -26.65 -5.65
CA THR A 68 -18.31 -26.26 -4.37
C THR A 68 -17.30 -25.49 -3.51
N GLU A 69 -17.78 -24.79 -2.49
CA GLU A 69 -16.91 -24.08 -1.54
C GLU A 69 -15.89 -25.03 -0.86
N ALA A 70 -16.32 -26.26 -0.55
CA ALA A 70 -15.47 -27.28 0.07
C ALA A 70 -14.40 -27.82 -0.88
N GLU A 71 -14.77 -28.08 -2.14
CA GLU A 71 -13.83 -28.53 -3.18
C GLU A 71 -12.78 -27.46 -3.47
N ALA A 72 -13.20 -26.20 -3.62
CA ALA A 72 -12.28 -25.08 -3.86
C ALA A 72 -11.26 -24.93 -2.72
N LEU A 73 -11.69 -25.03 -1.46
CA LEU A 73 -10.77 -24.99 -0.32
C LEU A 73 -9.81 -26.18 -0.27
N ALA A 74 -10.28 -27.38 -0.61
CA ALA A 74 -9.44 -28.58 -0.65
C ALA A 74 -8.38 -28.48 -1.76
N GLU A 75 -8.77 -28.04 -2.95
CA GLU A 75 -7.88 -27.82 -4.09
C GLU A 75 -6.82 -26.76 -3.77
N LEU A 76 -7.25 -25.59 -3.28
CA LEU A 76 -6.33 -24.50 -2.90
C LEU A 76 -5.37 -24.92 -1.79
N ARG A 77 -5.81 -25.79 -0.87
CA ARG A 77 -4.94 -26.33 0.19
C ARG A 77 -3.86 -27.26 -0.38
N ALA A 78 -4.22 -28.14 -1.31
CA ALA A 78 -3.25 -29.02 -1.96
C ALA A 78 -2.19 -28.20 -2.72
N LEU A 79 -2.61 -27.17 -3.46
CA LEU A 79 -1.69 -26.25 -4.14
C LEU A 79 -0.81 -25.48 -3.15
N ALA A 80 -1.37 -25.03 -2.02
CA ALA A 80 -0.59 -24.34 -0.99
C ALA A 80 0.47 -25.23 -0.34
N GLU A 81 0.20 -26.55 -0.21
CA GLU A 81 1.12 -27.55 0.35
C GLU A 81 2.32 -27.85 -0.58
N GLU A 82 2.25 -27.48 -1.88
CA GLU A 82 3.40 -27.56 -2.79
C GLU A 82 4.46 -26.47 -2.52
N ASN A 83 4.09 -25.41 -1.80
CA ASN A 83 5.04 -24.35 -1.45
C ASN A 83 6.05 -24.82 -0.39
N THR A 84 7.31 -24.42 -0.56
CA THR A 84 8.34 -24.61 0.47
C THR A 84 8.47 -23.37 1.34
N VAL A 85 8.08 -23.48 2.62
CA VAL A 85 8.28 -22.41 3.61
C VAL A 85 9.68 -22.55 4.22
N ALA A 86 10.62 -21.75 3.71
CA ALA A 86 11.99 -21.68 4.22
C ALA A 86 12.21 -20.47 5.13
N VAL A 87 13.19 -20.56 6.04
CA VAL A 87 13.70 -19.40 6.78
C VAL A 87 14.46 -18.51 5.80
N SER A 88 13.81 -17.45 5.32
CA SER A 88 14.35 -16.57 4.29
C SER A 88 15.11 -15.40 4.91
N MET A 89 16.43 -15.38 4.72
CA MET A 89 17.33 -14.29 5.16
C MET A 89 17.80 -13.43 3.97
N ILE A 90 16.97 -13.33 2.93
CA ILE A 90 17.27 -12.58 1.69
C ILE A 90 17.32 -11.07 1.96
N GLY A 91 16.48 -10.56 2.85
CA GLY A 91 16.35 -9.13 3.11
C GLY A 91 15.70 -8.40 1.94
N GLN A 92 16.35 -7.36 1.42
CA GLN A 92 15.86 -6.58 0.27
C GLN A 92 14.47 -5.97 0.51
N GLY A 93 14.22 -5.45 1.71
CA GLY A 93 12.94 -4.80 2.06
C GLY A 93 11.84 -5.74 2.55
N TYR A 94 12.08 -7.05 2.56
CA TYR A 94 11.15 -8.05 3.12
C TYR A 94 11.80 -8.81 4.26
N TYR A 95 11.16 -8.76 5.43
CA TYR A 95 11.68 -9.37 6.64
C TYR A 95 10.56 -10.15 7.32
N ASP A 96 10.84 -11.40 7.66
CA ASP A 96 9.87 -12.20 8.40
C ASP A 96 9.53 -11.53 9.74
N THR A 97 8.28 -11.67 10.17
CA THR A 97 7.75 -10.99 11.34
C THR A 97 6.66 -11.81 12.01
N LEU A 98 6.51 -11.60 13.32
CA LEU A 98 5.47 -12.26 14.09
C LEU A 98 4.23 -11.37 14.08
N THR A 99 3.21 -11.75 13.31
CA THR A 99 1.88 -11.13 13.40
C THR A 99 1.25 -11.51 14.73
N PRO A 100 0.94 -10.54 15.63
CA PRO A 100 0.28 -10.87 16.89
C PRO A 100 -1.07 -11.57 16.62
N PRO A 101 -1.34 -12.75 17.20
CA PRO A 101 -2.56 -13.52 16.89
C PRO A 101 -3.86 -12.75 17.13
N VAL A 102 -3.86 -11.82 18.11
CA VAL A 102 -4.99 -10.94 18.38
C VAL A 102 -5.29 -9.99 17.22
N LEU A 103 -4.27 -9.50 16.51
CA LEU A 103 -4.43 -8.62 15.34
C LEU A 103 -4.84 -9.41 14.11
N LEU A 104 -4.23 -10.58 13.88
CA LEU A 104 -4.64 -11.51 12.81
C LEU A 104 -6.14 -11.82 12.90
N ARG A 105 -6.58 -12.31 14.06
CA ARG A 105 -7.98 -12.74 14.26
C ARG A 105 -8.99 -11.59 14.22
N ASN A 106 -8.69 -10.48 14.90
CA ASN A 106 -9.70 -9.44 15.14
C ASN A 106 -9.69 -8.30 14.12
N ILE A 107 -8.70 -8.26 13.22
CA ILE A 107 -8.59 -7.26 12.14
C ILE A 107 -8.53 -7.96 10.79
N LEU A 108 -7.46 -8.73 10.51
CA LEU A 108 -7.24 -9.29 9.18
C LEU A 108 -8.31 -10.33 8.80
N GLU A 109 -8.73 -11.17 9.75
CA GLU A 109 -9.77 -12.19 9.56
C GLU A 109 -11.19 -11.67 9.94
N ASN A 110 -11.35 -10.37 10.16
CA ASN A 110 -12.61 -9.79 10.60
C ASN A 110 -13.30 -8.96 9.49
N PRO A 111 -14.46 -9.39 8.95
CA PRO A 111 -15.13 -8.69 7.86
C PRO A 111 -15.55 -7.26 8.21
N ALA A 112 -15.73 -6.92 9.49
CA ALA A 112 -16.01 -5.55 9.91
C ALA A 112 -14.86 -4.57 9.57
N TRP A 113 -13.64 -5.08 9.39
CA TRP A 113 -12.47 -4.27 9.04
C TRP A 113 -12.12 -4.31 7.55
N TYR A 114 -12.37 -5.42 6.84
CA TYR A 114 -11.94 -5.57 5.45
C TYR A 114 -13.04 -5.42 4.38
N THR A 115 -14.32 -5.33 4.76
CA THR A 115 -15.42 -5.20 3.77
C THR A 115 -15.74 -3.76 3.41
N ALA A 116 -15.47 -2.80 4.31
CA ALA A 116 -15.66 -1.38 4.04
C ALA A 116 -14.61 -0.87 3.04
N TYR A 117 -14.98 0.15 2.27
CA TYR A 117 -14.07 0.82 1.33
C TYR A 117 -13.53 2.14 1.89
N THR A 118 -12.97 2.96 1.00
CA THR A 118 -12.46 4.30 1.30
C THR A 118 -13.42 5.08 2.23
N PRO A 119 -12.91 5.74 3.29
CA PRO A 119 -13.72 6.52 4.23
C PRO A 119 -14.22 7.85 3.64
N TYR A 120 -15.01 7.79 2.55
CA TYR A 120 -15.63 8.96 1.93
C TYR A 120 -16.71 9.60 2.81
N GLN A 121 -17.39 8.80 3.63
CA GLN A 121 -18.42 9.23 4.58
C GLN A 121 -17.81 9.22 6.00
N PRO A 122 -17.15 10.31 6.45
CA PRO A 122 -16.33 10.29 7.66
C PRO A 122 -17.12 9.94 8.93
N GLU A 123 -18.38 10.35 9.03
CA GLU A 123 -19.24 10.19 10.20
C GLU A 123 -19.46 8.72 10.57
N ILE A 124 -19.50 7.84 9.56
CA ILE A 124 -19.63 6.38 9.74
C ILE A 124 -18.29 5.65 9.52
N SER A 125 -17.19 6.37 9.63
CA SER A 125 -15.86 5.86 9.30
C SER A 125 -14.77 6.22 10.30
N GLN A 126 -15.13 6.80 11.45
CA GLN A 126 -14.19 7.32 12.44
C GLN A 126 -13.16 6.27 12.91
N GLY A 127 -13.57 5.03 13.18
CA GLY A 127 -12.64 4.01 13.69
C GLY A 127 -11.45 3.71 12.77
N ARG A 128 -11.69 3.56 11.45
CA ARG A 128 -10.59 3.35 10.50
C ARG A 128 -9.82 4.63 10.18
N LEU A 129 -10.46 5.79 10.27
CA LEU A 129 -9.78 7.09 10.12
C LEU A 129 -8.82 7.32 11.29
N GLU A 130 -9.21 7.00 12.52
CA GLU A 130 -8.36 7.05 13.70
C GLU A 130 -7.18 6.09 13.59
N ALA A 131 -7.42 4.83 13.18
CA ALA A 131 -6.34 3.87 12.96
C ALA A 131 -5.34 4.33 11.88
N LEU A 132 -5.81 5.01 10.83
CA LEU A 132 -4.95 5.62 9.81
C LEU A 132 -4.22 6.88 10.33
N LEU A 133 -4.83 7.64 11.23
CA LEU A 133 -4.14 8.73 11.92
C LEU A 133 -3.00 8.16 12.79
N ASN A 134 -3.25 7.06 13.51
CA ASN A 134 -2.21 6.35 14.29
C ASN A 134 -1.09 5.84 13.38
N PHE A 135 -1.40 5.33 12.18
CA PHE A 135 -0.39 4.99 11.18
C PHE A 135 0.47 6.19 10.81
N GLN A 136 -0.16 7.33 10.50
CA GLN A 136 0.56 8.56 10.14
C GLN A 136 1.45 9.02 11.30
N THR A 137 0.93 9.03 12.53
CA THR A 137 1.68 9.40 13.73
C THR A 137 2.86 8.48 13.98
N MET A 138 2.67 7.17 13.88
CA MET A 138 3.76 6.19 13.99
C MET A 138 4.86 6.46 12.96
N VAL A 139 4.50 6.73 11.70
CA VAL A 139 5.48 7.05 10.65
C VAL A 139 6.18 8.37 10.95
N THR A 140 5.48 9.44 11.31
CA THR A 140 6.09 10.74 11.62
C THR A 140 7.03 10.66 12.82
N ASP A 141 6.64 9.95 13.88
CA ASP A 141 7.45 9.80 15.09
C ASP A 141 8.75 9.02 14.79
N LEU A 142 8.66 7.93 14.02
CA LEU A 142 9.83 7.11 13.69
C LEU A 142 10.72 7.74 12.64
N THR A 143 10.18 8.55 11.73
CA THR A 143 10.97 9.22 10.67
C THR A 143 11.44 10.62 11.07
N ALA A 144 10.94 11.16 12.19
CA ALA A 144 11.12 12.54 12.63
C ALA A 144 10.70 13.60 11.58
N LEU A 145 9.76 13.25 10.70
CA LEU A 145 9.17 14.16 9.71
C LEU A 145 7.76 14.58 10.15
N GLU A 146 7.26 15.69 9.59
CA GLU A 146 6.07 16.36 10.14
C GLU A 146 4.73 15.82 9.62
N VAL A 147 4.70 15.24 8.41
CA VAL A 147 3.47 14.77 7.76
C VAL A 147 3.71 13.46 7.02
N ALA A 148 2.92 12.43 7.33
CA ALA A 148 2.89 11.16 6.58
C ALA A 148 1.53 10.93 5.93
N ASN A 149 1.50 10.22 4.80
CA ASN A 149 0.25 9.85 4.14
C ASN A 149 -0.40 8.59 4.74
N ALA A 150 -1.63 8.30 4.34
CA ALA A 150 -2.40 7.13 4.75
C ALA A 150 -2.12 5.93 3.82
N SER A 151 -0.82 5.64 3.66
CA SER A 151 -0.16 4.59 2.87
C SER A 151 0.09 4.84 1.38
N MET A 152 1.06 4.07 0.89
CA MET A 152 1.45 3.82 -0.50
C MET A 152 1.29 2.33 -0.84
N LEU A 153 1.48 1.97 -2.12
CA LEU A 153 1.28 0.59 -2.59
C LEU A 153 2.36 -0.38 -2.09
N ASP A 154 3.61 0.06 -2.10
CA ASP A 154 4.80 -0.63 -1.62
C ASP A 154 5.96 0.38 -1.48
N GLU A 155 7.14 -0.07 -1.06
CA GLU A 155 8.33 0.79 -0.93
C GLU A 155 8.81 1.36 -2.28
N ALA A 156 8.88 0.54 -3.32
CA ALA A 156 9.48 0.92 -4.59
C ALA A 156 8.64 2.00 -5.31
N THR A 157 7.32 1.90 -5.24
CA THR A 157 6.39 2.93 -5.72
C THR A 157 6.39 4.17 -4.83
N ALA A 158 6.59 4.04 -3.51
CA ALA A 158 6.79 5.19 -2.64
C ALA A 158 8.08 5.95 -3.00
N ALA A 159 9.18 5.25 -3.31
CA ALA A 159 10.41 5.88 -3.80
C ALA A 159 10.22 6.65 -5.11
N ALA A 160 9.49 6.07 -6.07
CA ALA A 160 9.16 6.76 -7.32
C ALA A 160 8.27 7.99 -7.10
N GLU A 161 7.41 7.96 -6.10
CA GLU A 161 6.58 9.10 -5.72
C GLU A 161 7.38 10.17 -4.97
N ALA A 162 8.39 9.78 -4.19
CA ALA A 162 9.40 10.70 -3.64
C ALA A 162 10.15 11.43 -4.76
N MET A 163 10.60 10.71 -5.79
CA MET A 163 11.24 11.29 -6.98
C MET A 163 10.35 12.36 -7.63
N THR A 164 9.09 12.05 -7.94
CA THR A 164 8.22 13.04 -8.59
C THR A 164 7.79 14.16 -7.65
N LEU A 165 7.68 13.91 -6.34
CA LEU A 165 7.44 14.94 -5.34
C LEU A 165 8.58 15.94 -5.29
N MET A 166 9.83 15.48 -5.20
CA MET A 166 11.02 16.33 -5.20
C MET A 166 11.11 17.14 -6.50
N GLN A 167 10.84 16.52 -7.65
CA GLN A 167 10.81 17.22 -8.95
C GLN A 167 9.77 18.35 -8.98
N ARG A 168 8.59 18.18 -8.37
CA ARG A 168 7.57 19.23 -8.28
C ARG A 168 7.91 20.32 -7.26
N ALA A 169 8.68 19.98 -6.24
CA ALA A 169 9.01 20.87 -5.14
C ALA A 169 10.21 21.79 -5.47
N VAL A 170 11.23 21.25 -6.13
CA VAL A 170 12.40 22.02 -6.58
C VAL A 170 12.04 22.86 -7.81
N ARG A 171 12.43 24.14 -7.78
CA ARG A 171 12.21 25.07 -8.90
C ARG A 171 13.33 24.89 -9.91
N GLY A 172 12.99 24.53 -11.16
CA GLY A 172 13.97 24.45 -12.24
C GLY A 172 13.53 23.49 -13.34
N SER A 173 14.36 23.38 -14.37
CA SER A 173 14.19 22.42 -15.47
C SER A 173 15.06 21.17 -15.31
N GLY A 174 15.76 21.03 -14.19
CA GLY A 174 16.63 19.89 -13.90
C GLY A 174 15.89 18.55 -14.07
N ARG A 175 16.52 17.63 -14.80
CA ARG A 175 15.95 16.30 -15.11
C ARG A 175 16.75 15.16 -14.49
N ARG A 176 17.80 15.45 -13.71
CA ARG A 176 18.68 14.43 -13.14
C ARG A 176 18.32 14.16 -11.68
N LEU A 177 18.27 12.88 -11.33
CA LEU A 177 18.11 12.38 -9.97
C LEU A 177 19.33 11.52 -9.63
N ALA A 178 20.01 11.82 -8.53
CA ALA A 178 21.07 10.95 -8.02
C ALA A 178 20.45 9.81 -7.20
N VAL A 179 20.87 8.57 -7.45
CA VAL A 179 20.38 7.40 -6.72
C VAL A 179 21.58 6.58 -6.25
N ASP A 180 21.63 6.29 -4.95
CA ASP A 180 22.70 5.48 -4.38
C ASP A 180 22.67 4.04 -4.92
N VAL A 181 23.84 3.44 -5.10
CA VAL A 181 23.99 2.04 -5.55
C VAL A 181 23.42 1.03 -4.56
N ASP A 182 23.25 1.40 -3.28
CA ASP A 182 22.82 0.52 -2.19
C ASP A 182 21.32 0.64 -1.88
N VAL A 183 20.52 1.24 -2.77
CA VAL A 183 19.06 1.07 -2.73
C VAL A 183 18.67 -0.36 -3.11
N TYR A 184 17.50 -0.85 -2.65
CA TYR A 184 17.07 -2.21 -3.04
C TYR A 184 16.89 -2.34 -4.55
N ALA A 185 17.23 -3.50 -5.11
CA ALA A 185 17.25 -3.72 -6.56
C ALA A 185 15.89 -3.43 -7.23
N GLN A 186 14.79 -3.87 -6.61
CA GLN A 186 13.44 -3.59 -7.09
C GLN A 186 13.06 -2.11 -6.99
N THR A 187 13.58 -1.39 -5.99
CA THR A 187 13.39 0.06 -5.85
C THR A 187 14.07 0.80 -6.99
N ALA A 188 15.31 0.45 -7.33
CA ALA A 188 16.03 0.98 -8.49
C ALA A 188 15.30 0.71 -9.82
N ALA A 189 14.76 -0.51 -9.98
CA ALA A 189 14.03 -0.90 -11.18
C ALA A 189 12.72 -0.09 -11.38
N VAL A 190 11.95 0.12 -10.30
CA VAL A 190 10.72 0.93 -10.36
C VAL A 190 11.03 2.40 -10.56
N LEU A 191 12.08 2.94 -9.91
CA LEU A 191 12.56 4.30 -10.15
C LEU A 191 12.88 4.52 -11.63
N SER A 192 13.69 3.63 -12.22
CA SER A 192 14.06 3.69 -13.63
C SER A 192 12.85 3.63 -14.55
N THR A 193 11.91 2.72 -14.27
CA THR A 193 10.67 2.55 -15.05
C THR A 193 9.79 3.81 -15.00
N ARG A 194 9.69 4.45 -13.83
CA ARG A 194 8.87 5.67 -13.64
C ARG A 194 9.55 6.93 -14.15
N ALA A 195 10.89 6.96 -14.15
CA ALA A 195 11.68 8.06 -14.67
C ALA A 195 11.62 8.17 -16.20
N GLN A 196 11.64 7.03 -16.90
CA GLN A 196 11.67 6.94 -18.37
C GLN A 196 10.59 7.77 -19.08
N PRO A 197 9.27 7.61 -18.82
CA PRO A 197 8.24 8.37 -19.52
C PRO A 197 8.23 9.86 -19.14
N LEU A 198 8.89 10.25 -18.03
CA LEU A 198 9.03 11.63 -17.58
C LEU A 198 10.30 12.30 -18.12
N GLY A 199 11.15 11.56 -18.84
CA GLY A 199 12.46 12.05 -19.30
C GLY A 199 13.36 12.45 -18.13
N ILE A 200 13.28 11.73 -17.01
CA ILE A 200 14.17 11.89 -15.85
C ILE A 200 15.38 10.98 -16.08
N GLU A 201 16.59 11.53 -15.97
CA GLU A 201 17.85 10.79 -15.99
C GLU A 201 18.17 10.33 -14.57
N ILE A 202 18.26 9.01 -14.37
CA ILE A 202 18.74 8.41 -13.13
C ILE A 202 20.27 8.32 -13.22
N VAL A 203 20.97 8.97 -12.30
CA VAL A 203 22.43 8.89 -12.15
C VAL A 203 22.73 8.01 -10.95
N THR A 204 23.09 6.77 -11.21
CA THR A 204 23.46 5.81 -10.17
C THR A 204 24.93 5.95 -9.81
N ALA A 205 25.25 6.16 -8.53
CA ALA A 205 26.60 6.29 -8.03
C ALA A 205 26.69 5.83 -6.55
N ASP A 206 27.91 5.56 -6.08
CA ASP A 206 28.16 5.36 -4.65
C ASP A 206 28.16 6.73 -3.97
N LEU A 207 27.08 7.08 -3.30
CA LEU A 207 26.90 8.42 -2.73
C LEU A 207 27.59 8.57 -1.37
N ARG A 208 28.23 7.52 -0.85
CA ARG A 208 29.09 7.60 0.34
C ARG A 208 30.35 8.44 0.05
N ASP A 209 30.71 8.56 -1.22
CA ASP A 209 31.82 9.40 -1.70
C ASP A 209 31.38 10.84 -2.04
N GLY A 210 30.12 11.20 -1.78
CA GLY A 210 29.53 12.51 -2.06
C GLY A 210 28.75 12.57 -3.37
N LEU A 211 28.18 13.74 -3.68
CA LEU A 211 27.37 13.92 -4.89
C LEU A 211 28.23 14.03 -6.17
N PRO A 212 27.87 13.28 -7.23
CA PRO A 212 28.51 13.43 -8.52
C PRO A 212 28.33 14.83 -9.10
N GLU A 213 29.11 15.18 -10.11
CA GLU A 213 29.05 16.50 -10.75
C GLU A 213 27.72 16.76 -11.48
N GLY A 214 27.32 18.04 -11.45
CA GLY A 214 26.16 18.59 -12.14
C GLY A 214 24.91 18.79 -11.27
N ASP A 215 23.85 19.26 -11.92
CA ASP A 215 22.63 19.70 -11.24
C ASP A 215 21.64 18.56 -11.04
N PHE A 216 21.17 18.38 -9.81
CA PHE A 216 20.17 17.39 -9.42
C PHE A 216 18.97 18.07 -8.81
N PHE A 217 17.75 17.61 -9.12
CA PHE A 217 16.58 18.07 -8.37
C PHE A 217 16.36 17.25 -7.09
N GLY A 218 16.98 16.08 -7.00
CA GLY A 218 16.84 15.23 -5.83
C GLY A 218 17.87 14.11 -5.76
N VAL A 219 17.95 13.54 -4.57
CA VAL A 219 18.87 12.46 -4.19
C VAL A 219 18.06 11.38 -3.48
N ILE A 220 18.28 10.11 -3.83
CA ILE A 220 17.67 8.96 -3.14
C ILE A 220 18.78 8.08 -2.54
N VAL A 221 18.69 7.86 -1.24
CA VAL A 221 19.55 6.94 -0.48
C VAL A 221 18.70 5.98 0.36
N GLN A 222 19.33 4.99 0.98
CA GLN A 222 18.66 3.98 1.81
C GLN A 222 19.30 3.90 3.21
N LEU A 223 18.51 3.60 4.24
CA LEU A 223 18.92 3.50 5.64
C LEU A 223 18.15 2.39 6.40
N PRO A 224 18.79 1.25 6.73
CA PRO A 224 20.05 0.75 6.18
C PRO A 224 19.94 0.43 4.69
N GLY A 225 21.08 0.41 3.99
CA GLY A 225 21.12 0.03 2.57
C GLY A 225 20.89 -1.46 2.32
N ALA A 226 20.80 -1.84 1.05
CA ALA A 226 20.63 -3.22 0.57
C ALA A 226 21.75 -4.16 1.04
N SER A 227 22.96 -3.62 1.24
CA SER A 227 24.11 -4.30 1.84
C SER A 227 23.98 -4.53 3.35
N GLY A 228 23.01 -3.90 4.01
CA GLY A 228 22.86 -3.87 5.46
C GLY A 228 23.71 -2.80 6.17
N VAL A 229 24.50 -2.02 5.43
CA VAL A 229 25.32 -0.93 6.00
C VAL A 229 24.43 0.21 6.50
N VAL A 230 24.73 0.68 7.71
CA VAL A 230 24.22 1.94 8.25
C VAL A 230 25.25 3.02 7.96
N HIS A 231 24.91 3.98 7.10
CA HIS A 231 25.78 5.10 6.74
C HIS A 231 25.20 6.41 7.29
N ASP A 232 26.07 7.32 7.73
CA ASP A 232 25.66 8.67 8.14
C ASP A 232 25.51 9.56 6.90
N TRP A 233 24.26 9.78 6.49
CA TRP A 233 23.94 10.58 5.32
C TRP A 233 23.94 12.10 5.59
N SER A 234 24.17 12.56 6.83
CA SER A 234 24.12 14.00 7.17
C SER A 234 25.03 14.88 6.30
N PRO A 235 26.28 14.47 5.96
CA PRO A 235 27.14 15.25 5.06
C PRO A 235 26.56 15.34 3.64
N LEU A 236 26.01 14.24 3.11
CA LEU A 236 25.38 14.20 1.79
C LEU A 236 24.13 15.08 1.74
N VAL A 237 23.32 15.08 2.80
CA VAL A 237 22.15 15.95 2.92
C VAL A 237 22.56 17.41 2.84
N THR A 238 23.59 17.80 3.59
CA THR A 238 24.13 19.16 3.57
C THR A 238 24.59 19.54 2.16
N GLU A 239 25.38 18.68 1.51
CA GLU A 239 25.88 18.89 0.16
C GLU A 239 24.75 19.02 -0.88
N ALA A 240 23.72 18.18 -0.78
CA ALA A 240 22.55 18.24 -1.67
C ALA A 240 21.81 19.57 -1.53
N HIS A 241 21.59 20.02 -0.30
CA HIS A 241 20.91 21.29 -0.01
C HIS A 241 21.71 22.50 -0.49
N GLU A 242 23.04 22.49 -0.35
CA GLU A 242 23.93 23.53 -0.92
C GLU A 242 23.82 23.63 -2.44
N ARG A 243 23.54 22.50 -3.11
CA ARG A 243 23.27 22.43 -4.55
C ARG A 243 21.79 22.62 -4.93
N GLY A 244 20.92 22.90 -3.96
CA GLY A 244 19.48 23.12 -4.18
C GLY A 244 18.65 21.87 -4.51
N ALA A 245 19.20 20.68 -4.28
CA ALA A 245 18.49 19.40 -4.41
C ALA A 245 17.78 19.03 -3.10
N LEU A 246 16.73 18.22 -3.17
CA LEU A 246 16.09 17.61 -1.99
C LEU A 246 16.59 16.17 -1.78
N VAL A 247 16.51 15.65 -0.56
CA VAL A 247 16.95 14.29 -0.23
C VAL A 247 15.80 13.44 0.26
N ALA A 248 15.63 12.27 -0.35
CA ALA A 248 14.71 11.23 0.09
C ALA A 248 15.48 10.01 0.62
N VAL A 249 15.12 9.55 1.81
CA VAL A 249 15.74 8.38 2.46
C VAL A 249 14.72 7.24 2.53
N GLY A 250 15.03 6.12 1.88
CA GLY A 250 14.33 4.86 2.06
C GLY A 250 14.71 4.26 3.41
N ALA A 251 13.80 4.18 4.36
CA ALA A 251 14.13 3.82 5.74
C ALA A 251 13.36 2.60 6.27
N ASP A 252 14.03 1.75 7.04
CA ASP A 252 13.39 0.66 7.77
C ASP A 252 12.90 1.17 9.13
N LEU A 253 11.58 1.22 9.34
CA LEU A 253 10.98 1.75 10.56
C LEU A 253 11.39 1.02 11.85
N LEU A 254 11.73 -0.27 11.79
CA LEU A 254 12.25 -0.99 12.95
C LEU A 254 13.68 -0.54 13.26
N ALA A 255 14.51 -0.36 12.23
CA ALA A 255 15.88 0.15 12.38
C ALA A 255 15.88 1.56 12.99
N LEU A 256 14.95 2.43 12.59
CA LEU A 256 14.82 3.80 13.11
C LEU A 256 14.50 3.86 14.62
N THR A 257 14.16 2.75 15.27
CA THR A 257 14.06 2.70 16.73
C THR A 257 15.42 2.73 17.45
N LEU A 258 16.52 2.53 16.69
CA LEU A 258 17.90 2.44 17.17
C LEU A 258 18.86 3.44 16.50
N VAL A 259 18.57 3.90 15.28
CA VAL A 259 19.44 4.82 14.52
C VAL A 259 18.78 6.18 14.35
N ALA A 260 19.60 7.21 14.09
CA ALA A 260 19.09 8.56 13.84
C ALA A 260 18.12 8.55 12.64
N PRO A 261 16.89 9.07 12.80
CA PRO A 261 15.89 9.04 11.74
C PRO A 261 16.15 10.11 10.66
N PRO A 262 15.58 9.94 9.45
CA PRO A 262 15.81 10.85 8.32
C PRO A 262 15.57 12.34 8.64
N GLY A 263 14.51 12.66 9.39
CA GLY A 263 14.20 14.05 9.74
C GLY A 263 15.24 14.71 10.66
N GLU A 264 15.91 13.94 11.52
CA GLU A 264 16.97 14.46 12.40
C GLU A 264 18.28 14.76 11.66
N ILE A 265 18.55 14.05 10.57
CA ILE A 265 19.72 14.29 9.70
C ILE A 265 19.42 15.29 8.58
N GLY A 266 18.23 15.91 8.58
CA GLY A 266 17.84 16.97 7.66
C GLY A 266 17.24 16.49 6.33
N ALA A 267 16.91 15.21 6.16
CA ALA A 267 16.26 14.74 4.94
C ALA A 267 14.88 15.38 4.75
N ASP A 268 14.47 15.53 3.48
CA ASP A 268 13.21 16.19 3.11
C ASP A 268 12.02 15.22 3.02
N VAL A 269 12.33 13.97 2.67
CA VAL A 269 11.36 12.90 2.45
C VAL A 269 11.89 11.60 3.08
N ALA A 270 11.02 10.84 3.73
CA ALA A 270 11.27 9.45 4.07
C ALA A 270 10.23 8.56 3.39
N PHE A 271 10.67 7.43 2.85
CA PHE A 271 9.80 6.41 2.26
C PHE A 271 10.20 5.02 2.74
N GLY A 272 9.34 4.04 2.54
CA GLY A 272 9.63 2.67 2.95
C GLY A 272 8.38 1.81 2.96
N THR A 273 8.50 0.66 3.63
CA THR A 273 7.41 -0.27 3.90
C THR A 273 7.21 -0.46 5.40
N THR A 274 5.97 -0.69 5.82
CA THR A 274 5.66 -1.07 7.21
C THR A 274 5.49 -2.58 7.38
N GLN A 275 5.86 -3.39 6.38
CA GLN A 275 5.64 -4.84 6.36
C GLN A 275 6.06 -5.54 7.65
N ARG A 276 7.29 -5.29 8.12
CA ARG A 276 7.83 -6.00 9.29
C ARG A 276 7.20 -5.58 10.63
N PHE A 277 6.28 -4.62 10.62
CA PHE A 277 5.38 -4.33 11.74
C PHE A 277 4.16 -5.24 11.67
N GLY A 278 4.40 -6.54 11.84
CA GLY A 278 3.35 -7.55 12.04
C GLY A 278 2.54 -7.94 10.80
N VAL A 279 2.97 -7.63 9.58
CA VAL A 279 2.30 -8.06 8.34
C VAL A 279 3.07 -9.21 7.69
N PRO A 280 2.45 -10.35 7.35
CA PRO A 280 3.15 -11.47 6.70
C PRO A 280 3.82 -11.08 5.38
N MET A 281 4.92 -11.72 5.01
CA MET A 281 5.63 -11.42 3.74
C MET A 281 4.75 -11.61 2.51
N GLY A 282 3.75 -12.51 2.56
CA GLY A 282 2.70 -12.63 1.53
C GLY A 282 3.22 -12.90 0.11
N PHE A 283 4.42 -13.47 -0.03
CA PHE A 283 5.10 -13.64 -1.31
C PHE A 283 5.14 -12.36 -2.18
N GLY A 284 5.29 -11.20 -1.52
CA GLY A 284 5.41 -9.88 -2.15
C GLY A 284 4.41 -8.84 -1.62
N GLY A 285 3.28 -9.26 -1.03
CA GLY A 285 2.29 -8.32 -0.51
C GLY A 285 0.95 -8.96 -0.13
N PRO A 286 -0.05 -8.15 0.25
CA PRO A 286 -0.01 -6.68 0.30
C PRO A 286 0.71 -6.14 1.54
N HIS A 287 1.40 -5.01 1.40
CA HIS A 287 2.03 -4.27 2.51
C HIS A 287 1.79 -2.77 2.34
N ALA A 288 1.63 -2.03 3.43
CA ALA A 288 1.55 -0.58 3.33
C ALA A 288 2.94 0.03 3.13
N GLY A 289 3.17 0.61 1.95
CA GLY A 289 4.24 1.57 1.78
C GLY A 289 3.92 2.85 2.58
N TYR A 290 4.91 3.68 2.88
CA TYR A 290 4.70 5.00 3.48
C TYR A 290 5.49 6.07 2.74
N LEU A 291 4.99 7.31 2.83
CA LEU A 291 5.75 8.51 2.47
C LEU A 291 5.53 9.58 3.55
N ALA A 292 6.61 10.13 4.07
CA ALA A 292 6.63 11.22 5.04
C ALA A 292 7.48 12.39 4.55
N VAL A 293 7.08 13.60 4.91
CA VAL A 293 7.69 14.87 4.45
C VAL A 293 7.56 15.96 5.51
N HIS A 294 8.31 17.04 5.36
CA HIS A 294 8.05 18.31 6.08
C HIS A 294 6.73 18.95 5.63
N ALA A 295 6.06 19.68 6.53
CA ALA A 295 4.73 20.26 6.32
C ALA A 295 4.66 21.19 5.09
N GLN A 296 5.77 21.86 4.75
CA GLN A 296 5.87 22.68 3.54
C GLN A 296 5.62 21.90 2.25
N HIS A 297 5.87 20.58 2.24
CA HIS A 297 5.65 19.70 1.10
C HIS A 297 4.33 18.92 1.17
N ALA A 298 3.50 19.10 2.21
CA ALA A 298 2.23 18.37 2.37
C ALA A 298 1.26 18.54 1.18
N ARG A 299 1.33 19.67 0.46
CA ARG A 299 0.53 19.90 -0.75
C ARG A 299 0.97 19.07 -1.97
N GLN A 300 2.18 18.53 -1.94
CA GLN A 300 2.74 17.68 -3.00
C GLN A 300 2.64 16.18 -2.67
N LEU A 301 2.23 15.84 -1.44
CA LEU A 301 2.14 14.47 -0.96
C LEU A 301 1.17 13.64 -1.82
N PRO A 302 1.56 12.42 -2.24
CA PRO A 302 0.69 11.50 -2.97
C PRO A 302 -0.31 10.83 -2.03
N GLY A 303 -1.45 10.42 -2.59
CA GLY A 303 -2.44 9.63 -1.87
C GLY A 303 -3.18 10.38 -0.76
N ARG A 304 -3.85 9.59 0.07
CA ARG A 304 -4.77 10.08 1.11
C ARG A 304 -3.99 10.58 2.31
N LEU A 305 -4.58 11.52 3.03
CA LEU A 305 -4.07 12.06 4.28
C LEU A 305 -5.26 12.21 5.22
N VAL A 306 -5.22 11.62 6.40
CA VAL A 306 -6.20 11.85 7.47
C VAL A 306 -5.79 13.11 8.22
N GLY A 307 -6.77 13.98 8.49
CA GLY A 307 -6.59 15.15 9.33
C GLY A 307 -7.66 15.23 10.42
N VAL A 308 -7.30 15.87 11.52
CA VAL A 308 -8.24 16.24 12.58
C VAL A 308 -9.02 17.48 12.16
N SER A 309 -10.31 17.46 12.44
CA SER A 309 -11.26 18.54 12.20
C SER A 309 -12.24 18.61 13.38
N VAL A 310 -13.35 19.33 13.21
CA VAL A 310 -14.43 19.41 14.20
C VAL A 310 -15.75 19.11 13.51
N ASP A 311 -16.66 18.43 14.21
CA ASP A 311 -18.02 18.20 13.74
C ASP A 311 -18.95 19.41 14.02
N ALA A 312 -20.25 19.24 13.74
CA ALA A 312 -21.24 20.29 13.92
C ALA A 312 -21.48 20.66 15.40
N ASP A 313 -21.18 19.75 16.33
CA ASP A 313 -21.31 19.95 17.78
C ASP A 313 -20.00 20.50 18.39
N GLY A 314 -18.96 20.67 17.57
CA GLY A 314 -17.65 21.16 17.98
C GLY A 314 -16.72 20.09 18.56
N ALA A 315 -17.08 18.81 18.47
CA ALA A 315 -16.24 17.71 18.93
C ALA A 315 -15.13 17.41 17.90
N PRO A 316 -13.91 17.03 18.34
CA PRO A 316 -12.87 16.56 17.42
C PRO A 316 -13.34 15.36 16.60
N ALA A 317 -13.14 15.43 15.29
CA ALA A 317 -13.50 14.37 14.35
C ALA A 317 -12.45 14.22 13.24
N TYR A 318 -12.31 13.02 12.70
CA TYR A 318 -11.33 12.71 11.66
C TYR A 318 -11.97 12.74 10.27
N ARG A 319 -11.21 13.19 9.26
CA ARG A 319 -11.62 13.11 7.85
C ARG A 319 -10.42 13.04 6.92
N LEU A 320 -10.66 12.68 5.67
CA LEU A 320 -9.67 12.88 4.61
C LEU A 320 -9.45 14.39 4.38
N ALA A 321 -8.18 14.79 4.40
CA ALA A 321 -7.72 16.17 4.32
C ALA A 321 -6.97 16.44 3.00
N LEU A 322 -7.00 17.70 2.55
CA LEU A 322 -6.32 18.15 1.32
C LEU A 322 -6.66 17.30 0.09
N GLN A 323 -7.91 16.83 -0.03
CA GLN A 323 -8.34 15.90 -1.08
C GLN A 323 -8.20 16.47 -2.50
N THR A 324 -8.07 17.80 -2.64
CA THR A 324 -7.80 18.44 -3.94
C THR A 324 -6.46 18.03 -4.56
N ARG A 325 -5.58 17.33 -3.84
CA ARG A 325 -4.38 16.70 -4.39
C ARG A 325 -4.68 15.45 -5.22
N GLU A 326 -5.79 14.77 -4.93
CA GLU A 326 -6.08 13.42 -5.41
C GLU A 326 -6.75 13.40 -6.80
N GLN A 327 -6.61 12.26 -7.48
CA GLN A 327 -7.08 12.05 -8.86
C GLN A 327 -8.58 12.31 -9.08
N HIS A 328 -9.43 12.07 -8.07
CA HIS A 328 -10.88 12.22 -8.22
C HIS A 328 -11.32 13.69 -8.30
N ILE A 329 -10.46 14.63 -7.89
CA ILE A 329 -10.70 16.07 -8.03
C ILE A 329 -9.82 16.65 -9.15
N ARG A 330 -8.52 16.37 -9.14
CA ARG A 330 -7.55 17.03 -10.03
C ARG A 330 -7.18 16.26 -11.29
N ARG A 331 -7.58 15.00 -11.41
CA ARG A 331 -7.32 14.15 -12.59
C ARG A 331 -5.84 14.17 -12.99
N ASP A 332 -5.53 14.63 -14.20
CA ASP A 332 -4.18 14.77 -14.76
C ASP A 332 -3.28 15.75 -13.97
N LYS A 333 -3.86 16.65 -13.18
CA LYS A 333 -3.12 17.62 -12.33
C LYS A 333 -2.96 17.15 -10.88
N ALA A 334 -3.36 15.91 -10.58
CA ALA A 334 -3.20 15.33 -9.26
C ALA A 334 -1.72 15.11 -8.93
N THR A 335 -1.41 14.94 -7.65
CA THR A 335 -0.03 14.65 -7.21
C THR A 335 0.42 13.24 -7.59
N SER A 336 -0.52 12.32 -7.81
CA SER A 336 -0.31 10.93 -8.21
C SER A 336 -1.60 10.34 -8.80
N ASN A 337 -1.50 9.22 -9.50
CA ASN A 337 -2.62 8.44 -10.00
C ASN A 337 -3.20 7.45 -8.96
N ILE A 338 -2.60 7.33 -7.78
CA ILE A 338 -3.02 6.40 -6.73
C ILE A 338 -4.49 6.66 -6.29
N CYS A 339 -5.25 5.58 -6.07
CA CYS A 339 -6.64 5.63 -5.63
C CYS A 339 -6.89 4.61 -4.51
N THR A 340 -6.95 3.33 -4.85
CA THR A 340 -6.82 2.25 -3.87
C THR A 340 -5.38 2.23 -3.40
N ALA A 341 -5.21 2.19 -2.07
CA ALA A 341 -3.92 2.04 -1.41
C ALA A 341 -4.01 0.84 -0.46
N GLN A 342 -3.20 0.80 0.59
CA GLN A 342 -3.03 -0.38 1.44
C GLN A 342 -3.58 -0.15 2.86
N VAL A 343 -4.83 0.35 2.94
CA VAL A 343 -5.46 0.81 4.19
C VAL A 343 -5.50 -0.28 5.25
N LEU A 344 -5.96 -1.50 4.92
CA LEU A 344 -6.06 -2.58 5.91
C LEU A 344 -4.69 -2.95 6.51
N LEU A 345 -3.63 -2.88 5.70
CA LEU A 345 -2.28 -3.24 6.13
C LEU A 345 -1.61 -2.08 6.89
N ALA A 346 -1.97 -0.84 6.57
CA ALA A 346 -1.62 0.33 7.39
C ALA A 346 -2.26 0.25 8.78
N VAL A 347 -3.52 -0.19 8.86
CA VAL A 347 -4.20 -0.47 10.13
C VAL A 347 -3.48 -1.56 10.92
N MET A 348 -3.13 -2.68 10.27
CA MET A 348 -2.36 -3.75 10.91
C MET A 348 -1.03 -3.26 11.50
N ALA A 349 -0.25 -2.48 10.72
CA ALA A 349 1.02 -1.93 11.17
C ALA A 349 0.87 -0.90 12.30
N ALA A 350 -0.13 -0.02 12.23
CA ALA A 350 -0.43 0.93 13.30
C ALA A 350 -0.79 0.19 14.61
N MET A 351 -1.64 -0.84 14.51
CA MET A 351 -2.03 -1.63 15.68
C MET A 351 -0.88 -2.47 16.23
N TYR A 352 0.04 -2.92 15.39
CA TYR A 352 1.30 -3.56 15.84
C TYR A 352 2.14 -2.60 16.68
N ALA A 353 2.33 -1.36 16.20
CA ALA A 353 3.05 -0.34 16.95
C ALA A 353 2.32 0.02 18.26
N SER A 354 0.99 0.15 18.25
CA SER A 354 0.20 0.38 19.46
C SER A 354 0.28 -0.79 20.45
N TYR A 355 0.30 -2.03 19.96
CA TYR A 355 0.38 -3.24 20.79
C TYR A 355 1.73 -3.37 21.51
N HIS A 356 2.82 -3.02 20.83
CA HIS A 356 4.17 -3.11 21.39
C HIS A 356 4.61 -1.85 22.14
N GLY A 357 4.14 -0.68 21.73
CA GLY A 357 4.66 0.61 22.18
C GLY A 357 6.13 0.84 21.79
N ALA A 358 6.64 2.04 22.08
CA ALA A 358 8.01 2.42 21.73
C ALA A 358 9.07 1.47 22.33
N ASP A 359 8.92 1.10 23.60
CA ASP A 359 9.86 0.21 24.29
C ASP A 359 9.82 -1.21 23.72
N GLY A 360 8.64 -1.72 23.36
CA GLY A 360 8.49 -3.04 22.73
C GLY A 360 9.13 -3.07 21.34
N LEU A 361 8.91 -2.04 20.52
CA LEU A 361 9.54 -1.93 19.20
C LEU A 361 11.06 -1.85 19.32
N ARG A 362 11.58 -1.02 20.24
CA ARG A 362 13.02 -0.91 20.50
C ARG A 362 13.62 -2.23 21.00
N ALA A 363 12.92 -2.96 21.88
CA ALA A 363 13.36 -4.26 22.36
C ALA A 363 13.41 -5.30 21.22
N ILE A 364 12.44 -5.29 20.31
CA ILE A 364 12.45 -6.14 19.11
C ILE A 364 13.64 -5.81 18.23
N ALA A 365 13.86 -4.53 17.92
CA ALA A 365 14.98 -4.08 17.10
C ALA A 365 16.33 -4.44 17.73
N ALA A 366 16.51 -4.19 19.03
CA ALA A 366 17.74 -4.50 19.75
C ALA A 366 18.05 -6.00 19.72
N ARG A 367 17.03 -6.85 19.91
CA ARG A 367 17.17 -8.30 19.80
C ARG A 367 17.55 -8.73 18.40
N VAL A 368 16.93 -8.17 17.36
CA VAL A 368 17.30 -8.46 15.96
C VAL A 368 18.75 -8.06 15.69
N HIS A 369 19.16 -6.86 16.12
CA HIS A 369 20.52 -6.37 15.97
C HIS A 369 21.55 -7.25 16.70
N GLU A 370 21.27 -7.65 17.94
CA GLU A 370 22.13 -8.57 18.70
C GLU A 370 22.32 -9.90 17.97
N ARG A 371 21.24 -10.46 17.42
CA ARG A 371 21.31 -11.71 16.64
C ARG A 371 22.09 -11.54 15.35
N ALA A 372 21.88 -10.45 14.62
CA ALA A 372 22.67 -10.14 13.42
C ALA A 372 24.17 -10.08 13.73
N ARG A 373 24.56 -9.43 14.85
CA ARG A 373 25.95 -9.38 15.32
C ARG A 373 26.54 -10.72 15.73
N SER A 374 25.70 -11.69 16.10
CA SER A 374 26.18 -13.04 16.46
C SER A 374 26.39 -13.96 15.26
N VAL A 375 25.82 -13.60 14.10
CA VAL A 375 25.93 -14.35 12.84
C VAL A 375 27.03 -13.78 11.94
N ALA A 376 27.27 -12.46 12.02
CA ALA A 376 28.41 -11.78 11.42
C ALA A 376 29.73 -12.13 12.14
#